data_AF-A0A257LKC5-F1
#
_entry.id   AF-A0A257LKC5-F1
#
_cell.length_a   1.000
_cell.length_b   1.000
_cell.length_c   1.000
_cell.angle_alpha   90.00
_cell.angle_beta   90.00
_cell.angle_gamma   90.00
#
_symmetry.space_group_name_H-M   'P 1'
#
loop_
_entity.id
_entity.type
_entity.pdbx_description
1 polymer ?
#
loop_
_entity_poly.entity_id
_entity_poly.type
_entity_poly.pdbx_seq_one_letter_code
_entity_poly.pdbx_strand_id
1 'polypeptide(L)'
;MTTAHATTHPTPDDSPNALHQWLQAAQQRHAEQAADVAQGLLQRAAMLPADAVGADAIRLAEHVCLAHLADAALLHRLLQALPEHLAGHPATQARVQRAGWAQALVAGHPPPEPLPDDAGCWGSLHNVALAMAGLARCAQAEALMAQHESAALAQGSSPAGRAFAASCHNVAMELRGGPRGDAARDALMLGAAARARRAWGHVGGWLQQERADYELALCHAALGAAEGAAALVHAQACLATCEAHAADAMERFFAHEALARAHHARGDAAALAHQRATMQALLPEITEADGTRAWCAQALADLPPPPGP
;
A
#
# COMPACT_ATOMS: atom_id res chain seq x y z
N MET A 1 17.50 -49.70 3.69
CA MET A 1 18.48 -48.68 3.25
C MET A 1 17.82 -47.90 2.13
N THR A 2 17.17 -46.80 2.49
CA THR A 2 16.39 -45.97 1.56
C THR A 2 17.26 -44.77 1.20
N THR A 3 17.80 -44.77 -0.02
CA THR A 3 18.64 -43.69 -0.55
C THR A 3 17.79 -42.45 -0.76
N ALA A 4 18.02 -41.41 0.05
CA ALA A 4 17.47 -40.08 -0.16
C ALA A 4 18.09 -39.48 -1.44
N HIS A 5 17.27 -39.20 -2.45
CA HIS A 5 17.68 -38.40 -3.59
C HIS A 5 17.77 -36.94 -3.17
N ALA A 6 19.00 -36.42 -3.09
CA ALA A 6 19.26 -35.00 -2.97
C ALA A 6 18.75 -34.31 -4.25
N THR A 7 17.67 -33.56 -4.14
CA THR A 7 17.25 -32.59 -5.15
C THR A 7 18.29 -31.47 -5.19
N THR A 8 19.21 -31.55 -6.14
CA THR A 8 20.10 -30.44 -6.49
C THR A 8 19.25 -29.32 -7.08
N HIS A 9 19.03 -28.26 -6.31
CA HIS A 9 18.46 -27.03 -6.85
C HIS A 9 19.43 -26.44 -7.88
N PRO A 10 18.96 -26.10 -9.09
CA PRO A 10 19.80 -25.46 -10.09
C PRO A 10 20.37 -24.15 -9.52
N THR A 11 21.67 -23.93 -9.73
CA THR A 11 22.33 -22.65 -9.43
C THR A 11 21.66 -21.54 -10.25
N PRO A 12 21.37 -20.38 -9.65
CA PRO A 12 20.82 -19.23 -10.39
C PRO A 12 21.72 -18.87 -11.58
N ASP A 13 21.11 -18.55 -12.72
CA ASP A 13 21.81 -17.82 -13.78
C ASP A 13 22.04 -16.38 -13.28
N ASP A 14 23.31 -15.98 -13.21
CA ASP A 14 23.75 -14.69 -12.65
C ASP A 14 23.80 -13.57 -13.71
N SER A 15 23.25 -13.79 -14.91
CA SER A 15 23.17 -12.71 -15.91
C SER A 15 22.28 -11.55 -15.42
N PRO A 16 22.63 -10.27 -15.72
CA PRO A 16 21.80 -9.12 -15.32
C PRO A 16 20.34 -9.21 -15.80
N ASN A 17 20.13 -9.83 -16.97
CA ASN A 17 18.81 -10.07 -17.53
C ASN A 17 18.01 -11.10 -16.69
N ALA A 18 18.67 -12.15 -16.19
CA ALA A 18 18.05 -13.14 -15.32
C ALA A 18 17.60 -12.53 -13.99
N LEU A 19 18.39 -11.65 -13.38
CA LEU A 19 17.98 -10.95 -12.15
C LEU A 19 16.76 -10.06 -12.38
N HIS A 20 16.76 -9.28 -13.47
CA HIS A 20 15.63 -8.40 -13.79
C HIS A 20 14.33 -9.19 -14.02
N GLN A 21 14.38 -10.26 -14.80
CA GLN A 21 13.22 -11.15 -15.04
C GLN A 21 12.74 -11.80 -13.74
N TRP A 22 13.67 -12.23 -12.88
CA TRP A 22 13.32 -12.78 -11.58
C TRP A 22 12.62 -11.74 -10.69
N LEU A 23 13.09 -10.50 -10.66
CA LEU A 23 12.46 -9.42 -9.89
C LEU A 23 11.05 -9.08 -10.41
N GLN A 24 10.83 -9.11 -11.73
CA GLN A 24 9.49 -8.95 -12.30
C GLN A 24 8.54 -10.06 -11.84
N ALA A 25 8.99 -11.32 -11.91
CA ALA A 25 8.20 -12.46 -11.42
C ALA A 25 7.98 -12.40 -9.90
N ALA A 26 8.99 -11.98 -9.13
CA ALA A 26 8.89 -11.77 -7.69
C ALA A 26 7.86 -10.68 -7.35
N GLN A 27 7.86 -9.56 -8.09
CA GLN A 27 6.91 -8.47 -7.93
C GLN A 27 5.47 -8.90 -8.27
N GLN A 28 5.25 -9.91 -9.11
CA GLN A 28 3.90 -10.43 -9.36
C GLN A 28 3.39 -11.35 -8.25
N ARG A 29 4.28 -12.13 -7.63
CA ARG A 29 3.90 -13.16 -6.63
C ARG A 29 4.13 -12.76 -5.17
N HIS A 30 4.74 -11.59 -4.89
CA HIS A 30 5.17 -11.21 -3.53
C HIS A 30 4.04 -11.16 -2.51
N ALA A 31 2.82 -10.79 -2.89
CA ALA A 31 1.69 -10.75 -1.96
C ALA A 31 1.29 -12.16 -1.48
N GLU A 32 1.32 -13.15 -2.37
CA GLU A 32 0.90 -14.53 -2.09
C GLU A 32 2.05 -15.42 -1.59
N GLN A 33 3.28 -15.11 -1.98
CA GLN A 33 4.49 -15.92 -1.73
C GLN A 33 5.59 -15.08 -1.07
N ALA A 34 5.22 -14.21 -0.14
CA ALA A 34 6.13 -13.27 0.52
C ALA A 34 7.38 -13.95 1.11
N ALA A 35 7.22 -15.08 1.81
CA ALA A 35 8.34 -15.80 2.41
C ALA A 35 9.34 -16.31 1.35
N ASP A 36 8.85 -16.89 0.25
CA ASP A 36 9.69 -17.41 -0.83
C ASP A 36 10.40 -16.27 -1.58
N VAL A 37 9.72 -15.14 -1.78
CA VAL A 37 10.33 -13.95 -2.38
C VAL A 37 11.44 -13.40 -1.49
N ALA A 38 11.19 -13.25 -0.19
CA ALA A 38 12.19 -12.73 0.75
C ALA A 38 13.41 -13.66 0.86
N GLN A 39 13.19 -14.98 0.88
CA GLN A 39 14.27 -15.96 0.88
C GLN A 39 15.07 -15.92 -0.43
N GLY A 40 14.39 -15.77 -1.57
CA GLY A 40 15.04 -15.63 -2.88
C GLY A 40 15.88 -14.35 -3.01
N LEU A 41 15.43 -13.26 -2.39
CA LEU A 41 16.20 -12.01 -2.26
C LEU A 41 17.43 -12.22 -1.36
N LEU A 42 17.28 -12.91 -0.23
CA LEU A 42 18.39 -13.17 0.71
C LEU A 42 19.50 -13.98 0.05
N GLN A 43 19.15 -15.00 -0.72
CA GLN A 43 20.11 -15.82 -1.47
C GLN A 43 20.89 -15.03 -2.52
N ARG A 44 20.33 -13.93 -3.04
CA ARG A 44 20.93 -13.09 -4.09
C ARG A 44 21.62 -11.84 -3.54
N ALA A 45 21.45 -11.53 -2.25
CA ALA A 45 21.88 -10.27 -1.64
C ALA A 45 23.36 -9.95 -1.89
N ALA A 46 24.24 -10.95 -1.74
CA ALA A 46 25.69 -10.81 -1.91
C ALA A 46 26.14 -10.58 -3.36
N MET A 47 25.24 -10.75 -4.34
CA MET A 47 25.53 -10.63 -5.77
C MET A 47 24.77 -9.48 -6.44
N LEU A 48 24.05 -8.66 -5.65
CA LEU A 48 23.28 -7.57 -6.23
C LEU A 48 24.18 -6.53 -6.90
N PRO A 49 23.84 -6.08 -8.12
CA PRO A 49 24.62 -5.08 -8.84
C PRO A 49 24.41 -3.68 -8.28
N ALA A 50 25.39 -2.81 -8.47
CA ALA A 50 25.34 -1.40 -8.09
C ALA A 50 24.61 -0.54 -9.13
N ASP A 51 23.38 -0.91 -9.49
CA ASP A 51 22.61 -0.22 -10.53
C ASP A 51 21.12 -0.12 -10.14
N ALA A 52 20.27 0.25 -11.10
CA ALA A 52 18.84 0.35 -10.89
C ALA A 52 18.19 -1.00 -10.52
N VAL A 53 18.69 -2.12 -11.04
CA VAL A 53 18.18 -3.46 -10.74
C VAL A 53 18.50 -3.84 -9.29
N GLY A 54 19.72 -3.53 -8.82
CA GLY A 54 20.06 -3.70 -7.41
C GLY A 54 19.23 -2.80 -6.49
N ALA A 55 18.97 -1.56 -6.90
CA ALA A 55 18.11 -0.64 -6.16
C ALA A 55 16.68 -1.16 -6.03
N ASP A 56 16.12 -1.74 -7.10
CA ASP A 56 14.80 -2.36 -7.10
C ASP A 56 14.74 -3.61 -6.23
N ALA A 57 15.80 -4.44 -6.24
CA ALA A 57 15.89 -5.60 -5.35
C ALA A 57 15.87 -5.19 -3.87
N ILE A 58 16.62 -4.15 -3.49
CA ILE A 58 16.65 -3.63 -2.11
C ILE A 58 15.28 -3.06 -1.72
N ARG A 59 14.63 -2.31 -2.62
CA ARG A 59 13.27 -1.77 -2.41
C ARG A 59 12.26 -2.90 -2.20
N LEU A 60 12.31 -3.95 -3.01
CA LEU A 60 11.42 -5.11 -2.88
C LEU A 60 11.70 -5.88 -1.59
N ALA A 61 12.97 -6.02 -1.19
CA ALA A 61 13.34 -6.66 0.08
C ALA A 61 12.77 -5.92 1.29
N GLU A 62 12.91 -4.60 1.33
CA GLU A 62 12.28 -3.76 2.37
C GLU A 62 10.77 -3.99 2.42
N HIS A 63 10.10 -3.90 1.26
CA HIS A 63 8.66 -4.05 1.17
C HIS A 63 8.17 -5.42 1.65
N VAL A 64 8.75 -6.50 1.14
CA VAL A 64 8.30 -7.86 1.45
C VAL A 64 8.60 -8.20 2.92
N CYS A 65 9.80 -7.90 3.41
CA CYS A 65 10.17 -8.23 4.78
C CYS A 65 9.32 -7.45 5.79
N LEU A 66 9.03 -6.17 5.53
CA LEU A 66 8.30 -5.34 6.47
C LEU A 66 6.79 -5.42 6.27
N ALA A 67 6.27 -5.06 5.09
CA ALA A 67 4.83 -4.94 4.89
C ALA A 67 4.09 -6.29 4.89
N HIS A 68 4.68 -7.35 4.32
CA HIS A 68 4.03 -8.67 4.26
C HIS A 68 4.42 -9.60 5.39
N LEU A 69 5.68 -9.59 5.81
CA LEU A 69 6.19 -10.55 6.80
C LEU A 69 6.34 -9.98 8.22
N ALA A 70 6.31 -8.65 8.37
CA ALA A 70 6.62 -7.96 9.64
C ALA A 70 7.94 -8.43 10.28
N ASP A 71 8.93 -8.83 9.48
CA ASP A 71 10.19 -9.43 9.91
C ASP A 71 11.39 -8.49 9.66
N ALA A 72 11.61 -7.59 10.62
CA ALA A 72 12.75 -6.69 10.60
C ALA A 72 14.10 -7.42 10.78
N ALA A 73 14.12 -8.63 11.34
CA ALA A 73 15.34 -9.41 11.51
C ALA A 73 15.80 -10.05 10.20
N LEU A 74 14.86 -10.52 9.38
CA LEU A 74 15.14 -10.95 8.01
C LEU A 74 15.66 -9.80 7.15
N LEU A 75 15.02 -8.61 7.21
CA LEU A 75 15.55 -7.43 6.51
C LEU A 75 16.95 -7.07 6.98
N HIS A 76 17.23 -7.15 8.29
CA HIS A 76 18.57 -6.92 8.81
C HIS A 76 19.61 -7.89 8.23
N ARG A 77 19.30 -9.20 8.19
CA ARG A 77 20.19 -10.21 7.59
C ARG A 77 20.44 -9.96 6.10
N LEU A 78 19.39 -9.56 5.37
CA LEU A 78 19.50 -9.13 3.97
C LEU A 78 20.47 -7.96 3.81
N LEU A 79 20.33 -6.92 4.63
CA LEU A 79 21.19 -5.74 4.60
C LEU A 79 22.65 -6.06 4.95
N GLN A 80 22.87 -6.96 5.92
CA GLN A 80 24.23 -7.43 6.27
C GLN A 80 24.89 -8.27 5.17
N ALA A 81 24.10 -8.89 4.29
CA ALA A 81 24.60 -9.68 3.18
C ALA A 81 24.88 -8.83 1.92
N LEU A 82 24.52 -7.54 1.90
CA LEU A 82 24.76 -6.67 0.76
C LEU A 82 26.26 -6.36 0.62
N PRO A 83 26.81 -6.30 -0.62
CA PRO A 83 28.15 -5.80 -0.85
C PRO A 83 28.31 -4.36 -0.37
N GLU A 84 29.43 -4.06 0.32
CA GLU A 84 29.70 -2.73 0.90
C GLU A 84 29.61 -1.59 -0.13
N HIS A 85 30.01 -1.86 -1.38
CA HIS A 85 30.00 -0.86 -2.45
C HIS A 85 28.58 -0.37 -2.82
N LEU A 86 27.52 -1.13 -2.51
CA LEU A 86 26.14 -0.69 -2.73
C LEU A 86 25.73 0.48 -1.85
N ALA A 87 26.28 0.59 -0.63
CA ALA A 87 25.99 1.69 0.27
C ALA A 87 26.61 3.02 -0.19
N GLY A 88 27.69 2.96 -0.98
CA GLY A 88 28.38 4.14 -1.52
C GLY A 88 28.02 4.48 -2.97
N HIS A 89 27.31 3.61 -3.69
CA HIS A 89 27.03 3.82 -5.11
C HIS A 89 25.77 4.69 -5.31
N PRO A 90 25.79 5.72 -6.18
CA PRO A 90 24.68 6.67 -6.34
C PRO A 90 23.33 6.04 -6.68
N ALA A 91 23.32 4.92 -7.42
CA ALA A 91 22.10 4.23 -7.82
C ALA A 91 21.41 3.49 -6.66
N THR A 92 22.16 3.01 -5.66
CA THR A 92 21.68 2.10 -4.61
C THR A 92 21.74 2.69 -3.21
N GLN A 93 22.59 3.69 -2.98
CA GLN A 93 22.83 4.33 -1.68
C GLN A 93 21.53 4.74 -0.99
N ALA A 94 20.65 5.46 -1.68
CA ALA A 94 19.38 5.93 -1.10
C ALA A 94 18.48 4.76 -0.67
N ARG A 95 18.51 3.63 -1.39
CA ARG A 95 17.71 2.44 -1.03
C ARG A 95 18.29 1.70 0.15
N VAL A 96 19.62 1.59 0.26
CA VAL A 96 20.29 0.99 1.42
C VAL A 96 20.01 1.80 2.68
N GLN A 97 20.19 3.13 2.63
CA GLN A 97 19.94 4.04 3.75
C GLN A 97 18.48 3.95 4.22
N ARG A 98 17.55 4.01 3.25
CA ARG A 98 16.11 3.91 3.50
C ARG A 98 15.72 2.59 4.16
N ALA A 99 16.20 1.46 3.64
CA ALA A 99 15.90 0.14 4.20
C ALA A 99 16.50 -0.02 5.61
N GLY A 100 17.72 0.49 5.84
CA GLY A 100 18.34 0.50 7.17
C GLY A 100 17.56 1.33 8.18
N TRP A 101 17.09 2.51 7.80
CA TRP A 101 16.22 3.35 8.62
C TRP A 101 14.91 2.66 8.97
N ALA A 102 14.21 2.10 7.98
CA ALA A 102 12.94 1.42 8.19
C ALA A 102 13.09 0.19 9.10
N GLN A 103 14.15 -0.60 8.87
CA GLN A 103 14.49 -1.75 9.69
C GLN A 103 14.74 -1.36 11.15
N ALA A 104 15.53 -0.31 11.39
CA ALA A 104 15.86 0.15 12.73
C ALA A 104 14.60 0.63 13.49
N LEU A 105 13.72 1.39 12.84
CA LEU A 105 12.46 1.84 13.45
C LEU A 105 11.56 0.68 13.88
N VAL A 106 11.38 -0.32 13.01
CA VAL A 106 10.57 -1.50 13.35
C VAL A 106 11.24 -2.30 14.47
N ALA A 107 12.57 -2.45 14.43
CA ALA A 107 13.31 -3.15 15.47
C ALA A 107 13.40 -2.39 16.82
N GLY A 108 13.05 -1.10 16.85
CA GLY A 108 13.18 -0.26 18.04
C GLY A 108 14.63 0.14 18.34
N HIS A 109 15.49 0.16 17.32
CA HIS A 109 16.87 0.61 17.41
C HIS A 109 17.04 2.04 16.88
N PRO A 110 18.09 2.76 17.29
CA PRO A 110 18.46 4.00 16.64
C PRO A 110 18.72 3.79 15.14
N PRO A 111 18.19 4.64 14.25
CA PRO A 111 18.46 4.54 12.82
C PRO A 111 19.95 4.78 12.53
N PRO A 112 20.51 4.12 11.50
CA PRO A 112 21.89 4.36 11.08
C PRO A 112 22.05 5.75 10.45
N GLU A 113 23.21 6.36 10.64
CA GLU A 113 23.60 7.62 9.99
C GLU A 113 24.37 7.35 8.68
N PRO A 114 24.22 8.21 7.65
CA PRO A 114 23.32 9.35 7.59
C PRO A 114 21.85 8.92 7.40
N LEU A 115 20.92 9.68 8.00
CA LEU A 115 19.49 9.49 7.76
C LEU A 115 19.12 9.70 6.27
N PRO A 116 18.11 8.97 5.75
CA PRO A 116 17.51 9.30 4.46
C PRO A 116 16.90 10.71 4.49
N ASP A 117 16.73 11.32 3.32
CA ASP A 117 15.94 12.55 3.20
C ASP A 117 14.46 12.33 3.56
N ASP A 118 13.69 13.42 3.69
CA ASP A 118 12.27 13.35 4.04
C ASP A 118 11.47 12.47 3.06
N ALA A 119 11.79 12.54 1.77
CA ALA A 119 11.11 11.73 0.75
C ALA A 119 11.41 10.23 0.91
N GLY A 120 12.65 9.86 1.24
CA GLY A 120 13.07 8.50 1.53
C GLY A 120 12.43 7.97 2.81
N CYS A 121 12.46 8.74 3.89
CA CYS A 121 11.82 8.40 5.16
C CYS A 121 10.31 8.19 4.96
N TRP A 122 9.61 9.19 4.43
CA TRP A 122 8.16 9.14 4.30
C TRP A 122 7.69 8.15 3.24
N GLY A 123 8.46 7.92 2.18
CA GLY A 123 8.20 6.86 1.20
C GLY A 123 8.37 5.43 1.75
N SER A 124 8.83 5.28 3.00
CA SER A 124 8.97 3.98 3.69
C SER A 124 8.03 3.83 4.87
N LEU A 125 7.36 4.91 5.28
CA LEU A 125 6.42 4.88 6.41
C LEU A 125 5.33 3.83 6.21
N HIS A 126 4.90 3.55 4.98
CA HIS A 126 3.92 2.50 4.74
C HIS A 126 4.43 1.11 5.16
N ASN A 127 5.66 0.75 4.79
CA ASN A 127 6.28 -0.53 5.17
C ASN A 127 6.46 -0.61 6.69
N VAL A 128 6.92 0.48 7.30
CA VAL A 128 7.12 0.56 8.76
C VAL A 128 5.80 0.41 9.52
N ALA A 129 4.76 1.15 9.10
CA ALA A 129 3.45 1.11 9.74
C ALA A 129 2.79 -0.27 9.62
N LEU A 130 2.86 -0.91 8.45
CA LEU A 130 2.32 -2.25 8.24
C LEU A 130 3.08 -3.31 9.04
N ALA A 131 4.42 -3.23 9.11
CA ALA A 131 5.21 -4.11 9.97
C ALA A 131 4.85 -3.95 11.45
N MET A 132 4.72 -2.70 11.92
CA MET A 132 4.28 -2.44 13.30
C MET A 132 2.87 -2.98 13.54
N ALA A 133 1.93 -2.82 12.60
CA ALA A 133 0.60 -3.40 12.71
C ALA A 133 0.64 -4.94 12.77
N GLY A 134 1.47 -5.59 11.95
CA GLY A 134 1.70 -7.03 11.97
C GLY A 134 2.30 -7.54 13.30
N LEU A 135 3.04 -6.69 14.00
CA LEU A 135 3.59 -6.93 15.34
C LEU A 135 2.65 -6.48 16.48
N ALA A 136 1.37 -6.19 16.20
CA ALA A 136 0.39 -5.68 17.16
C ALA A 136 0.79 -4.35 17.84
N ARG A 137 1.56 -3.51 17.14
CA ARG A 137 2.06 -2.19 17.58
C ARG A 137 1.33 -1.03 16.86
N CYS A 138 0.04 -1.19 16.56
CA CYS A 138 -0.75 -0.21 15.81
C CYS A 138 -0.71 1.21 16.42
N ALA A 139 -0.76 1.33 17.74
CA ALA A 139 -0.68 2.63 18.41
C ALA A 139 0.68 3.34 18.18
N GLN A 140 1.77 2.58 18.06
CA GLN A 140 3.09 3.15 17.75
C GLN A 140 3.17 3.58 16.28
N ALA A 141 2.60 2.80 15.37
CA ALA A 141 2.50 3.17 13.96
C ALA A 141 1.69 4.46 13.79
N GLU A 142 0.57 4.58 14.49
CA GLU A 142 -0.29 5.77 14.45
C GLU A 142 0.44 7.01 14.98
N ALA A 143 1.11 6.90 16.12
CA ALA A 143 1.92 7.98 16.67
C ALA A 143 3.06 8.40 15.72
N LEU A 144 3.74 7.42 15.11
CA LEU A 144 4.79 7.66 14.13
C LEU A 144 4.27 8.42 12.89
N MET A 145 3.11 8.03 12.35
CA MET A 145 2.54 8.73 11.21
C MET A 145 2.06 10.14 11.59
N ALA A 146 1.46 10.30 12.77
CA ALA A 146 1.03 11.59 13.29
C ALA A 146 2.19 12.59 13.45
N GLN A 147 3.36 12.12 13.90
CA GLN A 147 4.50 13.00 14.16
C GLN A 147 5.03 13.69 12.88
N HIS A 148 4.87 13.05 11.72
CA HIS A 148 5.38 13.55 10.45
C HIS A 148 4.38 14.44 9.70
N GLU A 149 3.11 14.42 10.09
CA GLU A 149 2.04 15.03 9.31
C GLU A 149 2.25 16.54 9.10
N SER A 150 2.52 17.31 10.17
CA SER A 150 2.69 18.75 10.04
C SER A 150 3.87 19.14 9.14
N ALA A 151 4.98 18.40 9.23
CA ALA A 151 6.14 18.63 8.37
C ALA A 151 5.83 18.26 6.92
N ALA A 152 5.11 17.16 6.69
CA ALA A 152 4.71 16.73 5.36
C ALA A 152 3.74 17.69 4.68
N LEU A 153 2.80 18.30 5.41
CA LEU A 153 1.92 19.31 4.86
C LEU A 153 2.68 20.59 4.48
N ALA A 154 3.69 20.99 5.27
CA ALA A 154 4.53 22.15 4.97
C ALA A 154 5.38 21.98 3.70
N GLN A 155 5.67 20.73 3.30
CA GLN A 155 6.39 20.42 2.07
C GLN A 155 5.55 20.63 0.79
N GLY A 156 4.22 20.77 0.91
CA GLY A 156 3.33 20.98 -0.23
C GLY A 156 3.53 19.93 -1.33
N SER A 157 3.49 20.35 -2.60
CA SER A 157 3.68 19.47 -3.76
C SER A 157 5.14 19.05 -4.01
N SER A 158 6.02 19.06 -2.99
CA SER A 158 7.36 18.48 -3.14
C SER A 158 7.30 16.94 -3.25
N PRO A 159 8.37 16.28 -3.73
CA PRO A 159 8.46 14.82 -3.70
C PRO A 159 8.21 14.23 -2.32
N ALA A 160 8.65 14.90 -1.25
CA ALA A 160 8.44 14.45 0.12
C ALA A 160 6.95 14.51 0.49
N GLY A 161 6.28 15.64 0.29
CA GLY A 161 4.84 15.77 0.59
C GLY A 161 3.99 14.71 -0.14
N ARG A 162 4.29 14.44 -1.42
CA ARG A 162 3.66 13.35 -2.17
C ARG A 162 3.99 11.96 -1.63
N ALA A 163 5.23 11.71 -1.21
CA ALA A 163 5.62 10.43 -0.63
C ALA A 163 4.86 10.13 0.67
N PHE A 164 4.67 11.14 1.52
CA PHE A 164 3.85 11.00 2.73
C PHE A 164 2.38 10.70 2.41
N ALA A 165 1.79 11.45 1.47
CA ALA A 165 0.40 11.24 1.03
C ALA A 165 0.18 9.81 0.49
N ALA A 166 1.09 9.35 -0.38
CA ALA A 166 1.06 8.00 -0.93
C ALA A 166 1.24 6.92 0.15
N SER A 167 2.18 7.11 1.08
CA SER A 167 2.37 6.16 2.18
C SER A 167 1.15 6.03 3.07
N CYS A 168 0.51 7.15 3.43
CA CYS A 168 -0.72 7.11 4.23
C CYS A 168 -1.85 6.38 3.50
N HIS A 169 -2.01 6.65 2.20
CA HIS A 169 -3.02 6.00 1.36
C HIS A 169 -2.78 4.48 1.28
N ASN A 170 -1.54 4.05 1.04
CA ASN A 170 -1.20 2.64 0.94
C ASN A 170 -1.40 1.90 2.27
N VAL A 171 -1.12 2.53 3.42
CA VAL A 171 -1.43 1.93 4.74
C VAL A 171 -2.93 1.72 4.90
N ALA A 172 -3.74 2.73 4.57
CA ALA A 172 -5.19 2.61 4.64
C ALA A 172 -5.73 1.46 3.77
N MET A 173 -5.30 1.43 2.51
CA MET A 173 -5.70 0.41 1.52
C MET A 173 -5.36 -1.01 1.99
N GLU A 174 -4.10 -1.24 2.40
CA GLU A 174 -3.64 -2.54 2.89
C GLU A 174 -4.35 -2.95 4.19
N LEU A 175 -4.48 -2.02 5.14
CA LEU A 175 -5.16 -2.32 6.38
C LEU A 175 -6.62 -2.64 6.16
N ARG A 176 -7.32 -1.92 5.27
CA ARG A 176 -8.74 -2.15 4.92
C ARG A 176 -9.01 -3.55 4.42
N GLY A 177 -8.17 -4.07 3.54
CA GLY A 177 -8.27 -5.45 3.02
C GLY A 177 -8.02 -6.55 4.05
N GLY A 178 -7.48 -6.21 5.23
CA GLY A 178 -7.14 -7.16 6.28
C GLY A 178 -8.30 -7.59 7.20
N PRO A 179 -7.99 -8.29 8.30
CA PRO A 179 -8.99 -8.69 9.31
C PRO A 179 -9.52 -7.50 10.11
N ARG A 180 -10.81 -7.54 10.46
CA ARG A 180 -11.53 -6.58 11.32
C ARG A 180 -11.66 -7.08 12.77
N GLY A 181 -12.01 -6.17 13.69
CA GLY A 181 -12.30 -6.50 15.09
C GLY A 181 -11.17 -6.17 16.07
N ASP A 182 -10.09 -5.57 15.58
CA ASP A 182 -9.02 -4.99 16.40
C ASP A 182 -9.12 -3.46 16.35
N ALA A 183 -9.60 -2.87 17.45
CA ALA A 183 -9.82 -1.44 17.55
C ALA A 183 -8.55 -0.60 17.29
N ALA A 184 -7.36 -1.10 17.66
CA ALA A 184 -6.11 -0.37 17.44
C ALA A 184 -5.72 -0.40 15.95
N ARG A 185 -5.93 -1.53 15.27
CA ARG A 185 -5.73 -1.66 13.82
C ARG A 185 -6.75 -0.83 13.04
N ASP A 186 -8.01 -0.86 13.45
CA ASP A 186 -9.09 -0.08 12.82
C ASP A 186 -8.86 1.43 12.99
N ALA A 187 -8.38 1.86 14.17
CA ALA A 187 -7.98 3.25 14.40
C ALA A 187 -6.79 3.69 13.53
N LEU A 188 -5.77 2.83 13.37
CA LEU A 188 -4.63 3.11 12.47
C LEU A 188 -5.09 3.22 11.01
N MET A 189 -5.99 2.35 10.56
CA MET A 189 -6.57 2.40 9.21
C MET A 189 -7.28 3.73 8.95
N LEU A 190 -8.20 4.14 9.84
CA LEU A 190 -8.91 5.42 9.72
C LEU A 190 -7.96 6.62 9.82
N GLY A 191 -7.01 6.57 10.76
CA GLY A 191 -5.99 7.60 10.94
C GLY A 191 -5.14 7.79 9.69
N ALA A 192 -4.70 6.69 9.06
CA ALA A 192 -3.94 6.72 7.81
C ALA A 192 -4.78 7.29 6.65
N ALA A 193 -6.03 6.85 6.50
CA ALA A 193 -6.93 7.33 5.44
C ALA A 193 -7.22 8.83 5.57
N ALA A 194 -7.50 9.30 6.80
CA ALA A 194 -7.75 10.71 7.06
C ALA A 194 -6.51 11.58 6.79
N ARG A 195 -5.31 11.09 7.12
CA ARG A 195 -4.05 11.76 6.79
C ARG A 195 -3.81 11.81 5.28
N ALA A 196 -4.04 10.71 4.59
CA ALA A 196 -3.93 10.65 3.14
C ALA A 196 -4.83 11.71 2.48
N ARG A 197 -6.10 11.82 2.91
CA ARG A 197 -7.03 12.84 2.41
C ARG A 197 -6.56 14.26 2.70
N ARG A 198 -6.08 14.56 3.91
CA ARG A 198 -5.54 15.89 4.21
C ARG A 198 -4.32 16.19 3.38
N ALA A 199 -3.36 15.28 3.27
CA ALA A 199 -2.14 15.48 2.52
C ALA A 199 -2.43 15.63 1.01
N TRP A 200 -3.22 14.74 0.40
CA TRP A 200 -3.59 14.88 -1.02
C TRP A 200 -4.35 16.17 -1.32
N GLY A 201 -5.16 16.67 -0.39
CA GLY A 201 -5.80 17.98 -0.52
C GLY A 201 -4.83 19.17 -0.54
N HIS A 202 -3.59 19.01 -0.05
CA HIS A 202 -2.55 20.05 -0.09
C HIS A 202 -1.57 19.86 -1.25
N VAL A 203 -1.27 18.61 -1.61
CA VAL A 203 -0.15 18.28 -2.52
C VAL A 203 -0.59 17.76 -3.89
N GLY A 204 -1.85 17.32 -4.00
CA GLY A 204 -2.45 16.72 -5.19
C GLY A 204 -3.40 17.66 -5.93
N GLY A 205 -3.94 17.17 -7.05
CA GLY A 205 -5.06 17.76 -7.75
C GLY A 205 -6.38 17.09 -7.37
N TRP A 206 -7.44 17.44 -8.10
CA TRP A 206 -8.78 16.93 -7.86
C TRP A 206 -8.86 15.39 -7.87
N LEU A 207 -8.11 14.73 -8.76
CA LEU A 207 -8.10 13.27 -8.88
C LEU A 207 -7.53 12.59 -7.64
N GLN A 208 -6.44 13.12 -7.07
CA GLN A 208 -5.87 12.58 -5.84
C GLN A 208 -6.78 12.83 -4.64
N GLN A 209 -7.47 13.97 -4.61
CA GLN A 209 -8.44 14.28 -3.57
C GLN A 209 -9.64 13.32 -3.62
N GLU A 210 -10.24 13.14 -4.80
CA GLU A 210 -11.35 12.21 -5.03
C GLU A 210 -10.98 10.79 -4.60
N ARG A 211 -9.84 10.25 -5.07
CA ARG A 211 -9.38 8.91 -4.69
C ARG A 211 -9.10 8.75 -3.19
N ALA A 212 -8.72 9.84 -2.52
CA ALA A 212 -8.55 9.83 -1.07
C ALA A 212 -9.90 9.85 -0.32
N ASP A 213 -10.89 10.57 -0.84
CA ASP A 213 -12.27 10.55 -0.30
C ASP A 213 -12.92 9.17 -0.55
N TYR A 214 -12.68 8.53 -1.71
CA TYR A 214 -13.05 7.15 -2.00
C TYR A 214 -12.47 6.18 -0.96
N GLU A 215 -11.15 6.17 -0.77
CA GLU A 215 -10.49 5.22 0.15
C GLU A 215 -10.94 5.44 1.60
N LEU A 216 -11.12 6.69 2.03
CA LEU A 216 -11.63 7.02 3.37
C LEU A 216 -13.08 6.56 3.56
N ALA A 217 -13.93 6.72 2.54
CA ALA A 217 -15.29 6.17 2.56
C ALA A 217 -15.28 4.64 2.72
N LEU A 218 -14.39 3.96 1.99
CA LEU A 218 -14.26 2.50 2.08
C LEU A 218 -13.74 2.04 3.44
N CYS A 219 -12.80 2.76 4.04
CA CYS A 219 -12.29 2.46 5.37
C CYS A 219 -13.40 2.55 6.43
N HIS A 220 -14.22 3.62 6.40
CA HIS A 220 -15.38 3.72 7.30
C HIS A 220 -16.41 2.63 7.01
N ALA A 221 -16.75 2.36 5.75
CA ALA A 221 -17.72 1.33 5.40
C ALA A 221 -17.29 -0.07 5.87
N ALA A 222 -15.99 -0.38 5.86
CA ALA A 222 -15.45 -1.66 6.33
C ALA A 222 -15.64 -1.90 7.84
N LEU A 223 -15.91 -0.85 8.62
CA LEU A 223 -16.19 -0.95 10.07
C LEU A 223 -17.69 -1.08 10.39
N GLY A 224 -18.55 -1.09 9.37
CA GLY A 224 -19.97 -1.37 9.50
C GLY A 224 -20.81 -0.21 10.02
N ALA A 225 -21.92 -0.52 10.69
CA ALA A 225 -23.01 0.43 10.94
C ALA A 225 -22.63 1.66 11.78
N ALA A 226 -21.72 1.50 12.74
CA ALA A 226 -21.26 2.62 13.58
C ALA A 226 -20.57 3.72 12.75
N GLU A 227 -19.90 3.33 11.67
CA GLU A 227 -19.11 4.23 10.82
C GLU A 227 -19.83 4.56 9.49
N GLY A 228 -20.99 3.95 9.23
CA GLY A 228 -21.73 4.11 7.97
C GLY A 228 -22.16 5.56 7.66
N ALA A 229 -22.37 6.39 8.68
CA ALA A 229 -22.64 7.82 8.47
C ALA A 229 -21.42 8.58 7.94
N ALA A 230 -20.24 8.33 8.52
CA ALA A 230 -18.98 8.93 8.05
C ALA A 230 -18.62 8.41 6.66
N ALA A 231 -18.82 7.11 6.40
CA ALA A 231 -18.65 6.52 5.06
C ALA A 231 -19.46 7.27 4.00
N LEU A 232 -20.74 7.57 4.28
CA LEU A 232 -21.62 8.26 3.35
C LEU A 232 -21.15 9.68 3.05
N VAL A 233 -20.69 10.42 4.06
CA VAL A 233 -20.16 11.79 3.88
C VAL A 233 -18.98 11.79 2.91
N HIS A 234 -18.02 10.89 3.09
CA HIS A 234 -16.86 10.80 2.21
C HIS A 234 -17.20 10.27 0.81
N ALA A 235 -18.11 9.31 0.70
CA ALA A 235 -18.59 8.82 -0.59
C ALA A 235 -19.31 9.92 -1.40
N GLN A 236 -20.10 10.76 -0.73
CA GLN A 236 -20.75 11.91 -1.35
C GLN A 236 -19.73 12.97 -1.81
N ALA A 237 -18.69 13.23 -1.01
CA ALA A 237 -17.61 14.15 -1.38
C ALA A 237 -16.80 13.65 -2.59
N CYS A 238 -16.54 12.34 -2.67
CA CYS A 238 -15.96 11.66 -3.83
C CYS A 238 -16.82 11.89 -5.09
N LEU A 239 -18.12 11.55 -5.06
CA LEU A 239 -19.03 11.77 -6.21
C LEU A 239 -19.12 13.25 -6.61
N ALA A 240 -19.27 14.16 -5.64
CA ALA A 240 -19.35 15.59 -5.90
C ALA A 240 -18.09 16.12 -6.60
N THR A 241 -16.90 15.56 -6.27
CA THR A 241 -15.65 15.90 -6.95
C THR A 241 -15.65 15.37 -8.38
N CYS A 242 -16.10 14.14 -8.63
CA CYS A 242 -16.27 13.61 -9.98
C CYS A 242 -17.20 14.48 -10.84
N GLU A 243 -18.35 14.90 -10.29
CA GLU A 243 -19.32 15.74 -10.99
C GLU A 243 -18.78 17.13 -11.30
N ALA A 244 -18.13 17.78 -10.33
CA ALA A 244 -17.56 19.12 -10.50
C ALA A 244 -16.46 19.16 -11.59
N HIS A 245 -15.79 18.04 -11.83
CA HIS A 245 -14.71 17.92 -12.81
C HIS A 245 -15.09 17.20 -14.10
N ALA A 246 -16.38 16.86 -14.28
CA ALA A 246 -16.86 16.05 -15.40
C ALA A 246 -15.99 14.80 -15.62
N ALA A 247 -15.71 14.09 -14.53
CA ALA A 247 -14.86 12.90 -14.56
C ALA A 247 -15.42 11.83 -15.49
N ASP A 248 -14.53 10.98 -16.00
CA ASP A 248 -14.91 9.91 -16.92
C ASP A 248 -15.81 8.85 -16.25
N ALA A 249 -16.24 7.86 -17.04
CA ALA A 249 -17.11 6.80 -16.55
C ALA A 249 -16.45 5.92 -15.47
N MET A 250 -15.13 5.75 -15.50
CA MET A 250 -14.42 4.92 -14.51
C MET A 250 -14.45 5.61 -13.14
N GLU A 251 -14.18 6.91 -13.12
CA GLU A 251 -14.06 7.64 -11.86
C GLU A 251 -15.44 7.80 -11.22
N ARG A 252 -16.47 8.06 -12.03
CA ARG A 252 -17.87 8.03 -11.58
C ARG A 252 -18.29 6.64 -11.09
N PHE A 253 -17.84 5.56 -11.74
CA PHE A 253 -18.16 4.19 -11.34
C PHE A 253 -17.66 3.90 -9.92
N PHE A 254 -16.41 4.23 -9.60
CA PHE A 254 -15.84 4.03 -8.27
C PHE A 254 -16.45 4.97 -7.21
N ALA A 255 -16.87 6.18 -7.57
CA ALA A 255 -17.65 7.03 -6.67
C ALA A 255 -18.99 6.39 -6.28
N HIS A 256 -19.67 5.74 -7.22
CA HIS A 256 -20.89 4.98 -6.93
C HIS A 256 -20.61 3.69 -6.14
N GLU A 257 -19.43 3.06 -6.31
CA GLU A 257 -19.01 1.94 -5.44
C GLU A 257 -18.88 2.39 -3.98
N ALA A 258 -18.24 3.54 -3.73
CA ALA A 258 -18.13 4.09 -2.38
C ALA A 258 -19.51 4.36 -1.76
N LEU A 259 -20.44 4.93 -2.53
CA LEU A 259 -21.82 5.13 -2.06
C LEU A 259 -22.52 3.79 -1.79
N ALA A 260 -22.38 2.80 -2.65
CA ALA A 260 -22.95 1.47 -2.45
C ALA A 260 -22.47 0.84 -1.13
N ARG A 261 -21.17 0.87 -0.87
CA ARG A 261 -20.57 0.33 0.36
C ARG A 261 -21.01 1.12 1.60
N ALA A 262 -21.11 2.45 1.51
CA ALA A 262 -21.63 3.29 2.58
C ALA A 262 -23.10 3.00 2.90
N HIS A 263 -23.96 2.86 1.88
CA HIS A 263 -25.37 2.51 2.07
C HIS A 263 -25.54 1.10 2.65
N HIS A 264 -24.71 0.14 2.23
CA HIS A 264 -24.68 -1.18 2.85
C HIS A 264 -24.34 -1.11 4.34
N ALA A 265 -23.27 -0.38 4.71
CA ALA A 265 -22.89 -0.20 6.10
C ALA A 265 -24.04 0.40 6.94
N ARG A 266 -24.85 1.28 6.35
CA ARG A 266 -26.03 1.89 6.99
C ARG A 266 -27.28 1.01 7.01
N GLY A 267 -27.27 -0.17 6.37
CA GLY A 267 -28.47 -1.00 6.25
C GLY A 267 -29.49 -0.51 5.20
N ASP A 268 -29.12 0.41 4.32
CA ASP A 268 -30.04 0.99 3.32
C ASP A 268 -30.04 0.18 2.01
N ALA A 269 -30.87 -0.87 1.98
CA ALA A 269 -30.97 -1.78 0.85
C ALA A 269 -31.45 -1.09 -0.44
N ALA A 270 -32.37 -0.13 -0.34
CA ALA A 270 -32.93 0.56 -1.49
C ALA A 270 -31.88 1.47 -2.16
N ALA A 271 -31.15 2.25 -1.36
CA ALA A 271 -30.08 3.08 -1.89
C ALA A 271 -28.91 2.25 -2.43
N LEU A 272 -28.54 1.14 -1.76
CA LEU A 272 -27.55 0.19 -2.29
C LEU A 272 -27.97 -0.34 -3.68
N ALA A 273 -29.22 -0.77 -3.84
CA ALA A 273 -29.74 -1.26 -5.11
C ALA A 273 -29.69 -0.18 -6.21
N HIS A 274 -30.00 1.07 -5.85
CA HIS A 274 -29.88 2.20 -6.76
C HIS A 274 -28.43 2.41 -7.23
N GLN A 275 -27.46 2.45 -6.32
CA GLN A 275 -26.05 2.63 -6.69
C GLN A 275 -25.54 1.47 -7.56
N ARG A 276 -25.94 0.23 -7.26
CA ARG A 276 -25.60 -0.94 -8.07
C ARG A 276 -26.11 -0.82 -9.51
N ALA A 277 -27.35 -0.34 -9.69
CA ALA A 277 -27.92 -0.10 -11.01
C ALA A 277 -27.16 1.01 -11.78
N THR A 278 -26.76 2.09 -11.09
CA THR A 278 -25.96 3.17 -11.69
C THR A 278 -24.58 2.67 -12.13
N MET A 279 -23.88 1.91 -11.28
CA MET A 279 -22.61 1.29 -11.65
C MET A 279 -22.75 0.39 -12.89
N GLN A 280 -23.82 -0.41 -12.95
CA GLN A 280 -24.09 -1.27 -14.10
C GLN A 280 -24.34 -0.47 -15.39
N ALA A 281 -25.00 0.68 -15.29
CA ALA A 281 -25.24 1.57 -16.43
C ALA A 281 -23.96 2.26 -16.93
N LEU A 282 -22.97 2.48 -16.07
CA LEU A 282 -21.67 3.08 -16.43
C LEU A 282 -20.72 2.09 -17.11
N LEU A 283 -20.81 0.79 -16.82
CA LEU A 283 -19.89 -0.23 -17.37
C LEU A 283 -19.70 -0.17 -18.91
N PRO A 284 -20.75 0.02 -19.74
CA PRO A 284 -20.59 0.14 -21.19
C PRO A 284 -19.83 1.40 -21.64
N GLU A 285 -19.84 2.47 -20.84
CA GLU A 285 -19.13 3.73 -21.12
C GLU A 285 -17.63 3.65 -20.81
N ILE A 286 -17.23 2.70 -19.95
CA ILE A 286 -15.82 2.51 -19.57
C ILE A 286 -15.07 1.92 -20.76
N THR A 287 -13.97 2.57 -21.15
CA THR A 287 -13.10 2.10 -22.23
C THR A 287 -12.34 0.86 -21.78
N GLU A 288 -12.28 -0.15 -22.65
CA GLU A 288 -11.43 -1.33 -22.41
C GLU A 288 -9.97 -0.97 -22.68
N ALA A 289 -9.25 -0.57 -21.64
CA ALA A 289 -7.81 -0.44 -21.64
C ALA A 289 -7.25 -1.37 -20.55
N ASP A 290 -6.31 -2.24 -20.89
CA ASP A 290 -5.62 -3.11 -19.93
C ASP A 290 -6.54 -3.90 -18.97
N GLY A 291 -7.73 -4.30 -19.44
CA GLY A 291 -8.71 -5.04 -18.62
C GLY A 291 -9.52 -4.20 -17.64
N THR A 292 -9.48 -2.87 -17.74
CA THR A 292 -10.16 -1.94 -16.81
C THR A 292 -11.65 -2.22 -16.66
N ARG A 293 -12.38 -2.53 -17.75
CA ARG A 293 -13.82 -2.81 -17.65
C ARG A 293 -14.08 -4.14 -16.97
N ALA A 294 -13.25 -5.16 -17.24
CA ALA A 294 -13.33 -6.44 -16.55
C ALA A 294 -13.10 -6.29 -15.05
N TRP A 295 -12.15 -5.44 -14.65
CA TRP A 295 -11.91 -5.09 -13.25
C TRP A 295 -13.12 -4.37 -12.61
N CYS A 296 -13.71 -3.39 -13.30
CA CYS A 296 -14.92 -2.72 -12.80
C CYS A 296 -16.10 -3.72 -12.66
N ALA A 297 -16.28 -4.62 -13.62
CA ALA A 297 -17.30 -5.66 -13.54
C ALA A 297 -17.09 -6.59 -12.33
N GLN A 298 -15.84 -6.94 -12.03
CA GLN A 298 -15.50 -7.69 -10.82
C GLN A 298 -15.81 -6.89 -9.54
N ALA A 299 -15.43 -5.61 -9.47
CA ALA A 299 -15.74 -4.75 -8.34
C ALA A 299 -17.25 -4.64 -8.07
N LEU A 300 -18.07 -4.55 -9.13
CA LEU A 300 -19.54 -4.60 -9.03
C LEU A 300 -20.03 -5.94 -8.48
N ALA A 301 -19.44 -7.06 -8.92
CA ALA A 301 -19.79 -8.39 -8.44
C ALA A 301 -19.42 -8.58 -6.95
N ASP A 302 -18.31 -7.99 -6.52
CA ASP A 302 -17.79 -8.06 -5.15
C ASP A 302 -18.51 -7.14 -4.16
N LEU A 303 -19.44 -6.29 -4.64
CA LEU A 303 -20.27 -5.51 -3.74
C LEU A 303 -21.11 -6.44 -2.84
N PRO A 304 -21.25 -6.09 -1.55
CA PRO A 304 -22.02 -6.88 -0.61
C PRO A 304 -23.48 -7.06 -1.09
N PRO A 305 -24.11 -8.20 -0.73
CA PRO A 305 -25.53 -8.38 -0.99
C PRO A 305 -26.34 -7.34 -0.21
N PRO A 306 -27.62 -7.12 -0.57
CA PRO A 306 -28.52 -6.31 0.23
C PRO A 306 -28.50 -6.77 1.69
N PRO A 307 -28.46 -5.83 2.67
CA PRO A 307 -28.60 -6.20 4.06
C PRO A 307 -29.93 -6.93 4.26
N GLY A 308 -29.92 -7.97 5.10
CA GLY A 308 -31.13 -8.74 5.41
C GLY A 308 -32.21 -7.88 6.09
N PRO A 309 -33.48 -8.34 6.05
CA PRO A 309 -34.59 -7.64 6.71
C PRO A 309 -34.44 -7.59 8.24
#